data_AF-A0A3S5BI54-F1
#
_entry.id   AF-A0A3S5BI54-F1
#
_cell.length_a   1.000
_cell.length_b   1.000
_cell.length_c   1.000
_cell.angle_alpha   90.00
_cell.angle_beta   90.00
_cell.angle_gamma   90.00
#
_symmetry.space_group_name_H-M   'P 1'
#
loop_
_entity.id
_entity.type
_entity.pdbx_description
1 polymer ?
#
loop_
_entity_poly.entity_id
_entity_poly.type
_entity_poly.pdbx_seq_one_letter_code
_entity_poly.pdbx_strand_id
1 'polypeptide(L)'
;MREGAPNMSIEQQDGKIIANNYGHGGSGWTLAPGSSEYVYNLLNTSSYAKDLPKTTPVTIVGAGVIGLFTAYTLHQKGFQNITIVAEKTTGLPSNNAAGLLAPVSMDNDPAIQKTIDEIGIEAYKLYDSIAKKKHPHFKKGAIAVPAYFRTREESGLEPYVEAKVMRPAKEVVLDFGNGTTQKMISYDDGIFIDTGELMQELTGYLKSKNVKFVQKKINSFTELKDKIIFNCTGLGSKELNNDDKLGISTGSLDYA
;
A
#
# COMPACT_ATOMS: atom_id res chain seq x y z
N MET A 1 11.14 7.10 2.63
CA MET A 1 11.26 5.76 2.02
C MET A 1 12.38 5.01 2.72
N ARG A 2 12.37 3.68 2.66
CA ARG A 2 13.48 2.88 3.16
C ARG A 2 14.52 2.70 2.04
N GLU A 3 15.80 2.78 2.37
CA GLU A 3 16.89 2.41 1.46
C GLU A 3 16.86 0.89 1.21
N GLY A 4 16.95 0.51 -0.07
CA GLY A 4 16.65 -0.83 -0.56
C GLY A 4 15.19 -1.21 -0.36
N ALA A 5 14.95 -2.49 -0.10
CA ALA A 5 13.61 -3.06 0.04
C ALA A 5 12.76 -2.42 1.17
N PRO A 6 11.42 -2.28 0.99
CA PRO A 6 10.51 -2.09 2.12
C PRO A 6 10.64 -3.26 3.11
N ASN A 7 10.40 -2.99 4.40
CA ASN A 7 10.40 -4.06 5.41
C ASN A 7 9.04 -4.76 5.40
N MET A 8 9.01 -5.96 4.83
CA MET A 8 7.87 -6.88 4.77
C MET A 8 8.25 -8.21 5.44
N SER A 9 8.51 -8.18 6.74
CA SER A 9 9.05 -9.33 7.50
C SER A 9 8.17 -9.73 8.68
N ILE A 10 8.37 -10.95 9.18
CA ILE A 10 7.79 -11.42 10.44
C ILE A 10 8.92 -11.65 11.44
N GLU A 11 8.84 -11.03 12.60
CA GLU A 11 9.83 -11.18 13.67
C GLU A 11 9.16 -11.41 15.03
N GLN A 12 9.93 -11.98 15.96
CA GLN A 12 9.56 -12.03 17.36
C GLN A 12 10.40 -11.06 18.17
N GLN A 13 9.74 -10.24 18.96
CA GLN A 13 10.38 -9.25 19.83
C GLN A 13 9.57 -9.13 21.13
N ASP A 14 10.22 -9.21 22.28
CA ASP A 14 9.60 -9.01 23.60
C ASP A 14 8.31 -9.84 23.83
N GLY A 15 8.30 -11.09 23.34
CA GLY A 15 7.15 -12.00 23.42
C GLY A 15 5.99 -11.66 22.46
N LYS A 16 6.16 -10.66 21.60
CA LYS A 16 5.25 -10.28 20.52
C LYS A 16 5.67 -10.92 19.20
N ILE A 17 4.72 -11.03 18.28
CA ILE A 17 4.95 -11.37 16.87
C ILE A 17 4.62 -10.13 16.06
N ILE A 18 5.65 -9.54 15.44
CA ILE A 18 5.55 -8.30 14.69
C ILE A 18 5.59 -8.64 13.20
N ALA A 19 4.53 -8.29 12.49
CA ALA A 19 4.44 -8.33 11.05
C ALA A 19 4.73 -6.93 10.50
N ASN A 20 5.97 -6.70 10.06
CA ASN A 20 6.40 -5.43 9.49
C ASN A 20 5.83 -5.25 8.08
N ASN A 21 5.27 -4.08 7.81
CA ASN A 21 4.78 -3.68 6.50
C ASN A 21 4.97 -2.17 6.33
N TYR A 22 6.21 -1.72 6.12
CA TYR A 22 6.54 -0.30 6.03
C TYR A 22 7.70 -0.03 5.06
N GLY A 23 7.94 1.24 4.74
CA GLY A 23 9.10 1.65 3.95
C GLY A 23 8.87 1.78 2.43
N HIS A 24 7.65 1.53 1.93
CA HIS A 24 7.28 1.54 0.49
C HIS A 24 7.52 2.83 -0.30
N GLY A 25 7.96 3.91 0.35
CA GLY A 25 8.23 5.19 -0.31
C GLY A 25 6.99 5.80 -0.99
N GLY A 26 7.17 6.38 -2.18
CA GLY A 26 6.09 6.93 -3.00
C GLY A 26 5.17 5.85 -3.58
N SER A 27 5.59 4.58 -3.57
CA SER A 27 4.80 3.44 -4.05
C SER A 27 3.81 2.90 -3.01
N GLY A 28 3.55 3.63 -1.92
CA GLY A 28 2.63 3.18 -0.85
C GLY A 28 1.24 2.81 -1.37
N TRP A 29 0.62 3.66 -2.20
CA TRP A 29 -0.67 3.33 -2.83
C TRP A 29 -0.55 2.23 -3.87
N THR A 30 0.52 2.25 -4.66
CA THR A 30 0.80 1.23 -5.69
C THR A 30 0.86 -0.18 -5.10
N LEU A 31 1.43 -0.34 -3.90
CA LEU A 31 1.70 -1.66 -3.33
C LEU A 31 0.76 -2.06 -2.18
N ALA A 32 0.04 -1.11 -1.55
CA ALA A 32 -0.67 -1.38 -0.29
C ALA A 32 -1.60 -2.60 -0.27
N PRO A 33 -2.45 -2.84 -1.29
CA PRO A 33 -3.32 -4.02 -1.27
C PRO A 33 -2.52 -5.33 -1.33
N GLY A 34 -1.57 -5.42 -2.26
CA GLY A 34 -0.76 -6.62 -2.45
C GLY A 34 0.21 -6.86 -1.29
N SER A 35 0.82 -5.81 -0.72
CA SER A 35 1.77 -5.96 0.39
C SER A 35 1.05 -6.39 1.66
N SER A 36 -0.19 -5.93 1.87
CA SER A 36 -1.04 -6.37 2.98
C SER A 36 -1.35 -7.87 2.89
N GLU A 37 -1.67 -8.37 1.70
CA GLU A 37 -1.89 -9.80 1.44
C GLU A 37 -0.59 -10.60 1.60
N TYR A 38 0.52 -10.10 1.07
CA TYR A 38 1.85 -10.72 1.17
C TYR A 38 2.28 -10.90 2.64
N VAL A 39 2.25 -9.83 3.43
CA VAL A 39 2.66 -9.87 4.85
C VAL A 39 1.72 -10.74 5.68
N TYR A 40 0.41 -10.74 5.39
CA TYR A 40 -0.52 -11.69 6.01
C TYR A 40 -0.12 -13.15 5.70
N ASN A 41 0.22 -13.45 4.45
CA ASN A 41 0.59 -14.81 4.05
C ASN A 41 1.92 -15.25 4.69
N LEU A 42 2.90 -14.35 4.82
CA LEU A 42 4.11 -14.62 5.61
C LEU A 42 3.78 -14.94 7.06
N LEU A 43 2.93 -14.16 7.71
CA LEU A 43 2.51 -14.42 9.09
C LEU A 43 1.81 -15.78 9.21
N ASN A 44 0.85 -16.07 8.33
CA ASN A 44 0.04 -17.28 8.34
C ASN A 44 0.83 -18.55 8.02
N THR A 45 2.00 -18.43 7.37
CA THR A 45 2.89 -19.55 7.06
C THR A 45 4.08 -19.65 8.02
N SER A 46 4.33 -18.62 8.83
CA SER A 46 5.39 -18.63 9.84
C SER A 46 5.13 -19.65 10.94
N SER A 47 6.20 -20.17 11.55
CA SER A 47 6.11 -21.05 12.73
C SER A 47 5.48 -20.37 13.95
N TYR A 48 5.36 -19.04 13.94
CA TYR A 48 4.86 -18.25 15.06
C TYR A 48 3.34 -18.12 15.11
N ALA A 49 2.70 -18.19 13.94
CA ALA A 49 1.32 -17.76 13.74
C ALA A 49 0.55 -18.62 12.72
N LYS A 50 1.10 -19.79 12.37
CA LYS A 50 0.36 -20.79 11.60
C LYS A 50 -0.93 -21.16 12.34
N ASP A 51 -2.04 -21.16 11.60
CA ASP A 51 -3.37 -21.53 12.10
C ASP A 51 -3.90 -20.64 13.25
N LEU A 52 -3.50 -19.37 13.29
CA LEU A 52 -4.02 -18.40 14.26
C LEU A 52 -5.56 -18.39 14.26
N PRO A 53 -6.22 -18.60 15.43
CA PRO A 53 -7.66 -18.46 15.55
C PRO A 53 -8.09 -17.07 15.08
N LYS A 54 -9.13 -16.98 14.26
CA LYS A 54 -9.61 -15.68 13.74
C LYS A 54 -10.26 -14.79 14.81
N THR A 55 -10.46 -15.32 16.01
CA THR A 55 -10.84 -14.59 17.23
C THR A 55 -9.63 -13.99 17.96
N THR A 56 -8.38 -14.28 17.53
CA THR A 56 -7.19 -13.71 18.14
C THR A 56 -7.20 -12.19 17.98
N PRO A 57 -7.04 -11.41 19.07
CA PRO A 57 -6.85 -9.97 18.98
C PRO A 57 -5.61 -9.59 18.18
N VAL A 58 -5.78 -8.69 17.22
CA VAL A 58 -4.70 -8.15 16.39
C VAL A 58 -4.69 -6.63 16.49
N THR A 59 -3.52 -6.06 16.78
CA THR A 59 -3.30 -4.62 16.71
C THR A 59 -2.52 -4.25 15.46
N ILE A 60 -3.00 -3.26 14.72
CA ILE A 60 -2.30 -2.63 13.59
C ILE A 60 -1.84 -1.26 14.05
N VAL A 61 -0.56 -0.95 13.86
CA VAL A 61 0.01 0.35 14.21
C VAL A 61 0.18 1.18 12.94
N GLY A 62 -0.58 2.26 12.84
CA GLY A 62 -0.61 3.16 11.69
C GLY A 62 -1.96 3.13 10.98
N ALA A 63 -2.51 4.32 10.71
CA ALA A 63 -3.79 4.51 10.03
C ALA A 63 -3.64 5.06 8.59
N GLY A 64 -2.42 5.00 8.04
CA GLY A 64 -2.18 5.28 6.62
C GLY A 64 -2.69 4.16 5.71
N VAL A 65 -2.54 4.33 4.40
CA VAL A 65 -3.04 3.39 3.39
C VAL A 65 -2.64 1.94 3.64
N ILE A 66 -1.38 1.69 4.04
CA ILE A 66 -0.89 0.34 4.35
C ILE A 66 -1.63 -0.27 5.54
N GLY A 67 -1.84 0.50 6.61
CA GLY A 67 -2.55 0.03 7.80
C GLY A 67 -4.03 -0.22 7.53
N LEU A 68 -4.68 0.64 6.73
CA LEU A 68 -6.08 0.45 6.34
C LEU A 68 -6.27 -0.77 5.44
N PHE A 69 -5.41 -0.96 4.42
CA PHE A 69 -5.47 -2.18 3.61
C PHE A 69 -5.11 -3.43 4.41
N THR A 70 -4.17 -3.36 5.36
CA THR A 70 -3.86 -4.47 6.26
C THR A 70 -5.09 -4.86 7.09
N ALA A 71 -5.80 -3.88 7.66
CA ALA A 71 -7.04 -4.12 8.39
C ALA A 71 -8.14 -4.72 7.50
N TYR A 72 -8.26 -4.21 6.28
CA TYR A 72 -9.21 -4.71 5.30
C TYR A 72 -8.90 -6.17 4.94
N THR A 73 -7.64 -6.49 4.62
CA THR A 73 -7.16 -7.85 4.35
C THR A 73 -7.46 -8.78 5.52
N LEU A 74 -7.10 -8.41 6.75
CA LEU A 74 -7.38 -9.23 7.93
C LEU A 74 -8.88 -9.49 8.11
N HIS A 75 -9.72 -8.47 7.91
CA HIS A 75 -11.17 -8.65 7.93
C HIS A 75 -11.63 -9.63 6.84
N GLN A 76 -11.12 -9.52 5.60
CA GLN A 76 -11.45 -10.48 4.53
C GLN A 76 -11.00 -11.91 4.86
N LYS A 77 -9.92 -12.07 5.63
CA LYS A 77 -9.43 -13.37 6.13
C LYS A 77 -10.20 -13.86 7.38
N GLY A 78 -11.24 -13.14 7.80
CA GLY A 78 -12.16 -13.52 8.86
C GLY A 78 -11.77 -13.09 10.26
N PHE A 79 -10.72 -12.27 10.43
CA PHE A 79 -10.34 -11.77 11.76
C PHE A 79 -11.43 -10.87 12.33
N GLN A 80 -11.81 -11.13 13.58
CA GLN A 80 -12.97 -10.48 14.23
C GLN A 80 -12.53 -9.35 15.18
N ASN A 81 -11.32 -9.45 15.74
CA ASN A 81 -10.84 -8.57 16.80
C ASN A 81 -9.67 -7.70 16.31
N ILE A 82 -9.98 -6.76 15.42
CA ILE A 82 -8.99 -5.87 14.81
C ILE A 82 -9.04 -4.49 15.48
N THR A 83 -7.88 -4.00 15.92
CA THR A 83 -7.70 -2.64 16.44
C THR A 83 -6.62 -1.91 15.65
N ILE A 84 -6.91 -0.71 15.17
CA ILE A 84 -5.92 0.20 14.59
C ILE A 84 -5.54 1.23 15.65
N VAL A 85 -4.25 1.32 15.95
CA VAL A 85 -3.66 2.31 16.85
C VAL A 85 -2.80 3.27 16.03
N ALA A 86 -3.02 4.57 16.14
CA ALA A 86 -2.22 5.57 15.43
C ALA A 86 -2.17 6.92 16.15
N GLU A 87 -1.07 7.64 16.04
CA GLU A 87 -0.95 9.01 16.56
C GLU A 87 -1.93 9.97 15.85
N LYS A 88 -2.05 9.81 14.54
CA LYS A 88 -2.92 10.60 13.66
C LYS A 88 -3.76 9.69 12.79
N THR A 89 -4.99 10.12 12.53
CA THR A 89 -5.96 9.42 11.66
C THR A 89 -6.43 10.28 10.48
N THR A 90 -6.03 11.55 10.44
CA THR A 90 -6.36 12.53 9.40
C THR A 90 -5.11 13.33 9.02
N GLY A 91 -5.10 13.95 7.84
CA GLY A 91 -3.94 14.72 7.37
C GLY A 91 -2.69 13.85 7.21
N LEU A 92 -2.89 12.59 6.80
CA LEU A 92 -1.80 11.64 6.64
C LEU A 92 -1.15 11.83 5.26
N PRO A 93 0.14 11.49 5.09
CA PRO A 93 0.78 11.49 3.77
C PRO A 93 -0.01 10.71 2.72
N SER A 94 -0.73 9.65 3.13
CA SER A 94 -1.60 8.87 2.26
C SER A 94 -2.74 9.68 1.63
N ASN A 95 -3.23 10.75 2.26
CA ASN A 95 -4.28 11.61 1.71
C ASN A 95 -3.76 12.58 0.63
N ASN A 96 -2.45 12.82 0.59
CA ASN A 96 -1.83 13.85 -0.25
C ASN A 96 -0.95 13.23 -1.34
N ALA A 97 -1.12 11.94 -1.62
CA ALA A 97 -0.36 11.27 -2.67
C ALA A 97 -0.98 11.54 -4.05
N ALA A 98 -0.13 11.62 -5.08
CA ALA A 98 -0.55 11.96 -6.45
C ALA A 98 -1.51 10.94 -7.08
N GLY A 99 -1.50 9.68 -6.61
CA GLY A 99 -2.52 8.70 -6.99
C GLY A 99 -2.25 7.90 -8.28
N LEU A 100 -1.17 8.17 -9.00
CA LEU A 100 -0.79 7.31 -10.14
C LEU A 100 -0.37 5.93 -9.65
N LEU A 101 -1.01 4.88 -10.16
CA LEU A 101 -0.55 3.51 -9.94
C LEU A 101 0.62 3.22 -10.87
N ALA A 102 1.83 3.41 -10.35
CA ALA A 102 3.07 2.98 -10.98
C ALA A 102 4.13 2.78 -9.88
N PRO A 103 4.98 1.74 -9.95
CA PRO A 103 6.00 1.47 -8.93
C PRO A 103 7.27 2.31 -9.15
N VAL A 104 7.15 3.59 -9.49
CA VAL A 104 8.24 4.44 -10.00
C VAL A 104 8.93 5.28 -8.92
N SER A 105 8.47 5.22 -7.68
CA SER A 105 8.94 6.10 -6.59
C SER A 105 9.32 5.31 -5.34
N MET A 106 10.13 4.27 -5.52
CA MET A 106 10.74 3.52 -4.44
C MET A 106 12.17 3.13 -4.81
N ASP A 107 12.97 2.91 -3.78
CA ASP A 107 14.22 2.19 -3.89
C ASP A 107 13.87 0.71 -3.68
N ASN A 108 14.56 -0.16 -4.41
CA ASN A 108 14.27 -1.58 -4.33
C ASN A 108 15.53 -2.39 -4.56
N ASP A 109 15.68 -3.42 -3.74
CA ASP A 109 16.72 -4.42 -3.95
C ASP A 109 16.31 -5.30 -5.15
N PRO A 110 17.14 -5.45 -6.20
CA PRO A 110 16.86 -6.34 -7.33
C PRO A 110 16.48 -7.77 -6.89
N ALA A 111 17.00 -8.24 -5.75
CA ALA A 111 16.69 -9.56 -5.20
C ALA A 111 15.20 -9.74 -4.84
N ILE A 112 14.48 -8.65 -4.57
CA ILE A 112 13.05 -8.71 -4.23
C ILE A 112 12.15 -8.14 -5.34
N GLN A 113 12.70 -7.74 -6.50
CA GLN A 113 11.93 -7.12 -7.58
C GLN A 113 10.75 -7.96 -8.01
N LYS A 114 10.95 -9.27 -8.19
CA LYS A 114 9.88 -10.20 -8.56
C LYS A 114 8.71 -10.16 -7.55
N THR A 115 9.02 -10.10 -6.26
CA THR A 115 8.00 -10.00 -5.20
C THR A 115 7.26 -8.67 -5.27
N ILE A 116 7.96 -7.57 -5.56
CA ILE A 116 7.34 -6.25 -5.75
C ILE A 116 6.42 -6.24 -6.97
N ASP A 117 6.83 -6.88 -8.06
CA ASP A 117 6.01 -7.01 -9.27
C ASP A 117 4.72 -7.80 -8.98
N GLU A 118 4.84 -8.96 -8.32
CA GLU A 118 3.68 -9.77 -7.90
C GLU A 118 2.73 -8.99 -6.99
N ILE A 119 3.25 -8.27 -6.00
CA ILE A 119 2.47 -7.38 -5.13
C ILE A 119 1.76 -6.28 -5.92
N GLY A 120 2.47 -5.64 -6.84
CA GLY A 120 1.95 -4.58 -7.69
C GLY A 120 0.83 -5.08 -8.60
N ILE A 121 1.00 -6.26 -9.21
CA ILE A 121 0.00 -6.90 -10.05
C ILE A 121 -1.30 -7.17 -9.28
N GLU A 122 -1.22 -7.67 -8.05
CA GLU A 122 -2.40 -7.90 -7.20
C GLU A 122 -3.08 -6.57 -6.81
N ALA A 123 -2.29 -5.54 -6.53
CA ALA A 123 -2.82 -4.21 -6.28
C ALA A 123 -3.55 -3.64 -7.50
N TYR A 124 -2.97 -3.76 -8.70
CA TYR A 124 -3.62 -3.34 -9.95
C TYR A 124 -4.96 -4.04 -10.16
N LYS A 125 -5.02 -5.37 -9.99
CA LYS A 125 -6.30 -6.11 -10.12
C LYS A 125 -7.37 -5.56 -9.18
N LEU A 126 -7.00 -5.22 -7.95
CA LEU A 126 -7.93 -4.63 -7.00
C LEU A 126 -8.42 -3.26 -7.48
N TYR A 127 -7.53 -2.34 -7.83
CA TYR A 127 -7.93 -1.00 -8.24
C TYR A 127 -8.66 -0.97 -9.59
N ASP A 128 -8.26 -1.81 -10.55
CA ASP A 128 -8.99 -2.00 -11.81
C ASP A 128 -10.42 -2.50 -11.55
N SER A 129 -10.61 -3.40 -10.58
CA SER A 129 -11.96 -3.84 -10.20
C SER A 129 -12.79 -2.71 -9.58
N ILE A 130 -12.18 -1.75 -8.87
CA ILE A 130 -12.85 -0.54 -8.36
C ILE A 130 -13.21 0.38 -9.53
N ALA A 131 -12.26 0.65 -10.44
CA ALA A 131 -12.47 1.48 -11.62
C ALA A 131 -13.59 0.95 -12.52
N LYS A 132 -13.70 -0.38 -12.66
CA LYS A 132 -14.79 -1.06 -13.38
C LYS A 132 -16.08 -1.18 -12.59
N LYS A 133 -16.14 -0.64 -11.36
CA LYS A 133 -17.26 -0.73 -10.41
C LYS A 133 -17.65 -2.18 -10.05
N LYS A 134 -16.72 -3.12 -10.20
CA LYS A 134 -16.90 -4.56 -9.94
C LYS A 134 -16.46 -4.98 -8.55
N HIS A 135 -15.56 -4.24 -7.90
CA HIS A 135 -15.07 -4.58 -6.56
C HIS A 135 -16.25 -4.67 -5.55
N PRO A 136 -16.33 -5.69 -4.68
CA PRO A 136 -17.52 -5.95 -3.86
C PRO A 136 -17.81 -4.85 -2.85
N HIS A 137 -16.79 -4.16 -2.33
CA HIS A 137 -16.94 -3.23 -1.21
C HIS A 137 -16.67 -1.77 -1.54
N PHE A 138 -15.95 -1.49 -2.63
CA PHE A 138 -15.49 -0.14 -2.98
C PHE A 138 -15.90 0.14 -4.41
N LYS A 139 -16.68 1.19 -4.62
CA LYS A 139 -17.20 1.54 -5.96
C LYS A 139 -16.65 2.86 -6.49
N LYS A 140 -15.80 3.52 -5.70
CA LYS A 140 -15.19 4.83 -5.95
C LYS A 140 -13.75 4.83 -5.44
N GLY A 141 -13.00 5.90 -5.72
CA GLY A 141 -11.60 6.03 -5.31
C GLY A 141 -10.57 5.51 -6.31
N ALA A 142 -10.98 4.92 -7.43
CA ALA A 142 -10.09 4.58 -8.54
C ALA A 142 -10.81 4.69 -9.88
N ILE A 143 -10.11 5.17 -10.91
CA ILE A 143 -10.59 5.28 -12.28
C ILE A 143 -9.50 4.84 -13.26
N ALA A 144 -9.92 4.33 -14.42
CA ALA A 144 -9.01 4.06 -15.52
C ALA A 144 -8.80 5.34 -16.34
N VAL A 145 -7.55 5.72 -16.53
CA VAL A 145 -7.13 6.87 -17.34
C VAL A 145 -5.85 6.51 -18.10
N PRO A 146 -5.67 7.02 -19.33
CA PRO A 146 -4.41 6.85 -20.04
C PRO A 146 -3.24 7.39 -19.21
N ALA A 147 -2.21 6.58 -19.03
CA ALA A 147 -0.97 6.97 -18.36
C ALA A 147 0.16 7.11 -19.38
N TYR A 148 0.88 8.23 -19.33
CA TYR A 148 1.93 8.57 -20.28
C TYR A 148 3.31 8.60 -19.63
N PHE A 149 4.29 7.96 -20.26
CA PHE A 149 5.68 7.88 -19.80
C PHE A 149 6.64 8.21 -20.95
N ARG A 150 7.90 8.58 -20.65
CA ARG A 150 8.89 8.82 -21.71
C ARG A 150 9.36 7.50 -22.33
N THR A 151 9.58 6.48 -21.51
CA THR A 151 9.99 5.14 -21.94
C THR A 151 9.17 4.07 -21.21
N ARG A 152 9.27 2.82 -21.70
CA ARG A 152 8.62 1.68 -21.06
C ARG A 152 9.30 1.34 -19.74
N GLU A 153 10.62 1.42 -19.70
CA GLU A 153 11.44 1.14 -18.52
C GLU A 153 11.11 2.09 -17.37
N GLU A 154 10.96 3.38 -17.66
CA GLU A 154 10.60 4.40 -16.67
C GLU A 154 9.18 4.20 -16.10
N SER A 155 8.30 3.47 -16.80
CA SER A 155 6.93 3.25 -16.32
C SER A 155 6.84 2.27 -15.15
N GLY A 156 7.74 1.28 -15.10
CA GLY A 156 7.61 0.14 -14.20
C GLY A 156 6.34 -0.70 -14.43
N LEU A 157 5.64 -0.54 -15.57
CA LEU A 157 4.36 -1.20 -15.86
C LEU A 157 4.49 -2.45 -16.75
N GLU A 158 5.64 -2.69 -17.37
CA GLU A 158 5.81 -3.87 -18.24
C GLU A 158 5.54 -5.21 -17.53
N PRO A 159 5.90 -5.42 -16.24
CA PRO A 159 5.51 -6.65 -15.52
C PRO A 159 3.99 -6.90 -15.48
N TYR A 160 3.18 -5.84 -15.49
CA TYR A 160 1.72 -5.89 -15.48
C TYR A 160 1.16 -6.29 -16.85
N VAL A 161 1.82 -5.84 -17.91
CA VAL A 161 1.53 -6.25 -19.30
C VAL A 161 1.88 -7.72 -19.51
N GLU A 162 3.06 -8.14 -19.05
CA GLU A 162 3.52 -9.54 -19.11
C GLU A 162 2.57 -10.48 -18.34
N ALA A 163 2.09 -10.04 -17.18
CA ALA A 163 1.08 -10.73 -16.38
C ALA A 163 -0.33 -10.68 -16.98
N LYS A 164 -0.52 -10.00 -18.11
CA LYS A 164 -1.79 -9.86 -18.85
C LYS A 164 -2.91 -9.21 -18.02
N VAL A 165 -2.55 -8.38 -17.05
CA VAL A 165 -3.52 -7.55 -16.31
C VAL A 165 -3.67 -6.17 -16.94
N MET A 166 -2.64 -5.71 -17.65
CA MET A 166 -2.64 -4.47 -18.44
C MET A 166 -2.50 -4.74 -19.93
N ARG A 167 -2.99 -3.82 -20.75
CA ARG A 167 -2.78 -3.83 -22.20
C ARG A 167 -1.36 -3.38 -22.55
N PRO A 168 -0.79 -3.87 -23.67
CA PRO A 168 0.49 -3.40 -24.15
C PRO A 168 0.50 -1.90 -24.41
N ALA A 169 1.64 -1.28 -24.13
CA ALA A 169 1.86 0.14 -24.35
C ALA A 169 1.85 0.50 -25.85
N LYS A 170 1.49 1.75 -26.15
CA LYS A 170 1.53 2.31 -27.50
C LYS A 170 2.52 3.46 -27.56
N GLU A 171 3.23 3.57 -28.68
CA GLU A 171 3.95 4.79 -29.02
C GLU A 171 2.97 5.85 -29.50
N VAL A 172 3.07 7.05 -28.95
CA VAL A 172 2.19 8.17 -29.26
C VAL A 172 3.00 9.45 -29.43
N VAL A 173 2.47 10.40 -30.18
CA VAL A 173 2.93 11.79 -30.17
C VAL A 173 1.88 12.59 -29.42
N LEU A 174 2.21 13.05 -28.22
CA LEU A 174 1.35 13.91 -27.43
C LEU A 174 1.49 15.34 -27.94
N ASP A 175 0.37 15.97 -28.28
CA ASP A 175 0.28 17.38 -28.67
C ASP A 175 -0.40 18.16 -27.54
N PHE A 176 0.30 19.16 -27.00
CA PHE A 176 -0.20 19.98 -25.90
C PHE A 176 -1.06 21.17 -26.36
N GLY A 177 -1.31 21.30 -27.67
CA GLY A 177 -2.15 22.37 -28.24
C GLY A 177 -1.51 23.76 -28.21
N ASN A 178 -0.21 23.85 -27.90
CA ASN A 178 0.56 25.10 -27.84
C ASN A 178 1.79 25.09 -28.76
N GLY A 179 1.80 24.20 -29.76
CA GLY A 179 2.93 23.98 -30.66
C GLY A 179 4.02 23.07 -30.08
N THR A 180 3.88 22.62 -28.83
CA THR A 180 4.76 21.61 -28.22
C THR A 180 4.19 20.23 -28.47
N THR A 181 5.01 19.35 -29.03
CA THR A 181 4.69 17.92 -29.17
C THR A 181 5.80 17.07 -28.57
N GLN A 182 5.45 15.90 -28.04
CA GLN A 182 6.42 14.97 -27.46
C GLN A 182 6.11 13.53 -27.82
N LYS A 183 7.13 12.76 -28.24
CA LYS A 183 7.02 11.30 -28.36
C LYS A 183 6.98 10.68 -26.97
N MET A 184 5.97 9.87 -26.71
CA MET A 184 5.74 9.23 -25.42
C MET A 184 5.23 7.81 -25.60
N ILE A 185 5.19 7.07 -24.49
CA ILE A 185 4.54 5.78 -24.37
C ILE A 185 3.22 5.97 -23.61
N SER A 186 2.13 5.36 -24.09
CA SER A 186 0.81 5.42 -23.49
C SER A 186 0.30 4.03 -23.09
N TYR A 187 -0.23 3.92 -21.88
CA TYR A 187 -0.99 2.77 -21.38
C TYR A 187 -2.46 3.20 -21.22
N ASP A 188 -3.35 2.67 -22.07
CA ASP A 188 -4.76 3.08 -22.10
C ASP A 188 -5.51 2.77 -20.78
N ASP A 189 -5.09 1.71 -20.09
CA ASP A 189 -5.69 1.19 -18.86
C ASP A 189 -4.83 1.48 -17.63
N GLY A 190 -4.10 2.61 -17.65
CA GLY A 190 -3.51 3.18 -16.44
C GLY A 190 -4.58 3.46 -15.37
N ILE A 191 -4.17 3.43 -14.10
CA ILE A 191 -5.07 3.66 -12.96
C ILE A 191 -4.65 4.93 -12.24
N PHE A 192 -5.63 5.81 -12.06
CA PHE A 192 -5.56 6.94 -11.13
C PHE A 192 -6.40 6.62 -9.89
N ILE A 193 -5.81 6.81 -8.73
CA ILE A 193 -6.40 6.59 -7.42
C ILE A 193 -6.72 7.96 -6.81
N ASP A 194 -7.99 8.22 -6.56
CA ASP A 194 -8.38 9.35 -5.71
C ASP A 194 -8.09 8.94 -4.26
N THR A 195 -6.91 9.35 -3.79
CA THR A 195 -6.37 8.91 -2.50
C THR A 195 -7.18 9.46 -1.33
N GLY A 196 -7.79 10.63 -1.48
CA GLY A 196 -8.69 11.22 -0.49
C GLY A 196 -9.98 10.41 -0.38
N GLU A 197 -10.65 10.14 -1.51
CA GLU A 197 -11.88 9.37 -1.56
C GLU A 197 -11.67 7.93 -1.09
N LEU A 198 -10.60 7.26 -1.54
CA LEU A 198 -10.37 5.86 -1.19
C LEU A 198 -9.97 5.67 0.29
N MET A 199 -9.25 6.64 0.90
CA MET A 199 -9.03 6.62 2.36
C MET A 199 -10.34 6.72 3.14
N GLN A 200 -11.30 7.54 2.67
CA GLN A 200 -12.62 7.66 3.29
C GLN A 200 -13.42 6.37 3.15
N GLU A 201 -13.46 5.78 1.95
CA GLU A 201 -14.15 4.51 1.68
C GLU A 201 -13.58 3.37 2.55
N LEU A 202 -12.25 3.23 2.61
CA LEU A 202 -11.57 2.22 3.45
C LEU A 202 -11.90 2.42 4.93
N THR A 203 -11.77 3.65 5.43
CA THR A 203 -12.05 3.97 6.84
C THR A 203 -13.52 3.73 7.18
N GLY A 204 -14.44 4.14 6.30
CA GLY A 204 -15.87 3.94 6.44
C GLY A 204 -16.24 2.46 6.47
N TYR A 205 -15.68 1.67 5.56
CA TYR A 205 -15.84 0.22 5.54
C TYR A 205 -15.39 -0.40 6.87
N LEU A 206 -14.17 -0.11 7.33
CA LEU A 206 -13.62 -0.70 8.55
C LEU A 206 -14.45 -0.33 9.79
N LYS A 207 -14.89 0.93 9.89
CA LYS A 207 -15.81 1.36 10.95
C LYS A 207 -17.15 0.63 10.89
N SER A 208 -17.72 0.43 9.70
CA SER A 208 -18.96 -0.35 9.51
C SER A 208 -18.83 -1.82 9.92
N LYS A 209 -17.60 -2.33 9.99
CA LYS A 209 -17.26 -3.68 10.47
C LYS A 209 -16.78 -3.71 11.92
N ASN A 210 -17.02 -2.63 12.67
CA ASN A 210 -16.66 -2.50 14.09
C ASN A 210 -15.15 -2.63 14.38
N VAL A 211 -14.28 -2.35 13.39
CA VAL A 211 -12.84 -2.23 13.64
C VAL A 211 -12.60 -1.03 14.56
N LYS A 212 -11.88 -1.26 15.65
CA LYS A 212 -11.62 -0.22 16.65
C LYS A 212 -10.50 0.70 16.18
N PHE A 213 -10.70 2.00 16.29
CA PHE A 213 -9.66 3.00 16.04
C PHE A 213 -9.29 3.67 17.36
N VAL A 214 -8.01 3.63 17.72
CA VAL A 214 -7.48 4.21 18.95
C VAL A 214 -6.44 5.27 18.58
N GLN A 215 -6.73 6.53 18.89
CA GLN A 215 -5.78 7.60 18.67
C GLN A 215 -4.78 7.64 19.83
N LYS A 216 -3.57 7.13 19.59
CA LYS A 216 -2.49 7.06 20.58
C LYS A 216 -1.14 6.95 19.86
N LYS A 217 -0.15 7.74 20.31
CA LYS A 217 1.26 7.51 19.96
C LYS A 217 1.79 6.34 20.79
N ILE A 218 2.45 5.39 20.13
CA ILE A 218 3.19 4.32 20.81
C ILE A 218 4.68 4.51 20.55
N ASN A 219 5.49 4.29 21.58
CA ASN A 219 6.94 4.39 21.51
C ASN A 219 7.60 3.00 21.55
N SER A 220 6.85 1.97 21.94
CA SER A 220 7.29 0.56 21.90
C SER A 220 6.11 -0.38 21.69
N PHE A 221 6.37 -1.50 21.01
CA PHE A 221 5.38 -2.59 20.87
C PHE A 221 5.00 -3.24 22.21
N THR A 222 5.83 -3.11 23.24
CA THR A 222 5.54 -3.62 24.60
C THR A 222 4.36 -2.91 25.26
N GLU A 223 4.02 -1.68 24.83
CA GLU A 223 2.85 -0.95 25.30
C GLU A 223 1.52 -1.58 24.85
N LEU A 224 1.55 -2.41 23.81
CA LEU A 224 0.38 -3.05 23.24
C LEU A 224 0.07 -4.34 24.01
N LYS A 225 -1.21 -4.62 24.23
CA LYS A 225 -1.63 -5.84 24.95
C LYS A 225 -1.57 -7.06 24.06
N ASP A 226 -1.95 -6.91 22.79
CA ASP A 226 -2.07 -8.01 21.85
C ASP A 226 -0.70 -8.62 21.51
N LYS A 227 -0.68 -9.93 21.27
CA LYS A 227 0.54 -10.65 20.88
C LYS A 227 0.88 -10.44 19.41
N ILE A 228 -0.12 -10.32 18.55
CA ILE A 228 0.04 -10.16 17.11
C ILE A 228 -0.09 -8.68 16.76
N ILE A 229 0.98 -8.13 16.18
CA ILE A 229 1.05 -6.72 15.82
C ILE A 229 1.43 -6.60 14.35
N PHE A 230 0.67 -5.82 13.59
CA PHE A 230 1.08 -5.37 12.26
C PHE A 230 1.66 -3.97 12.37
N ASN A 231 2.93 -3.82 12.02
CA ASN A 231 3.61 -2.53 12.03
C ASN A 231 3.53 -1.87 10.66
N CYS A 232 2.63 -0.89 10.54
CA CYS A 232 2.34 -0.13 9.32
C CYS A 232 2.66 1.36 9.52
N THR A 233 3.66 1.68 10.34
CA THR A 233 3.93 3.06 10.80
C THR A 233 4.65 3.94 9.79
N GLY A 234 5.05 3.40 8.63
CA GLY A 234 5.72 4.17 7.58
C GLY A 234 7.03 4.78 8.10
N LEU A 235 7.13 6.11 8.08
CA LEU A 235 8.31 6.81 8.63
C LEU A 235 8.45 6.65 10.14
N GLY A 236 7.36 6.36 10.87
CA GLY A 236 7.40 6.13 12.31
C GLY A 236 8.24 4.90 12.70
N SER A 237 8.45 3.96 11.78
CA SER A 237 9.30 2.78 12.04
C SER A 237 10.78 3.14 12.19
N LYS A 238 11.20 4.36 11.82
CA LYS A 238 12.56 4.83 12.10
C LYS A 238 12.83 4.80 13.60
N GLU A 239 11.91 5.35 14.38
CA GLU A 239 11.99 5.34 15.85
C GLU A 239 11.57 3.98 16.41
N LEU A 240 10.45 3.43 15.93
CA LEU A 240 9.83 2.23 16.53
C LEU A 240 10.64 0.94 16.31
N ASN A 241 11.38 0.84 15.20
CA ASN A 241 12.20 -0.32 14.84
C ASN A 241 13.71 -0.04 14.85
N ASN A 242 14.13 1.19 15.19
CA ASN A 242 15.52 1.64 15.03
C ASN A 242 16.05 1.40 13.60
N ASP A 243 15.20 1.61 12.58
CA ASP A 243 15.54 1.32 11.20
C ASP A 243 16.18 2.55 10.53
N ASP A 244 17.51 2.64 10.65
CA ASP A 244 18.31 3.75 10.12
C ASP A 244 18.28 3.87 8.60
N LYS A 245 17.79 2.83 7.88
CA LYS A 245 17.57 2.88 6.44
C LYS A 245 16.35 3.73 6.06
N LEU A 246 15.53 4.15 7.02
CA LEU A 246 14.40 5.04 6.74
C LEU A 246 14.83 6.51 6.66
N GLY A 247 14.69 7.05 5.45
CA GLY A 247 14.87 8.48 5.13
C GLY A 247 13.55 9.18 4.83
N ILE A 248 13.52 10.49 5.06
CA ILE A 248 12.45 11.36 4.56
C ILE A 248 12.76 11.70 3.11
N SER A 249 11.79 11.52 2.22
CA SER A 249 11.80 12.09 0.88
C SER A 249 10.61 13.05 0.81
N THR A 250 10.89 14.32 0.50
CA THR A 250 9.90 15.39 0.44
C THR A 250 9.45 15.61 -1.00
N GLY A 251 8.15 15.82 -1.18
CA GLY A 251 7.55 16.21 -2.46
C GLY A 251 6.39 17.17 -2.21
N SER A 252 6.16 18.08 -3.16
CA SER A 252 5.05 19.03 -3.15
C SER A 252 4.13 18.75 -4.34
N LEU A 253 2.82 18.87 -4.12
CA LEU A 253 1.82 18.84 -5.17
C LEU A 253 1.10 20.19 -5.17
N ASP A 254 1.02 20.79 -6.35
CA ASP A 254 0.22 21.99 -6.58
C ASP A 254 -1.13 21.56 -7.13
N TYR A 255 -2.20 21.89 -6.41
CA TYR A 255 -3.57 21.68 -6.86
C TYR A 255 -4.03 22.95 -7.59
N ALA A 256 -4.39 22.80 -8.86
CA ALA A 256 -4.89 23.89 -9.71
C ALA A 256 -6.37 24.19 -9.45
#